data_AF-A0A2H0B2A2-F1
#
_entry.id   AF-A0A2H0B2A2-F1
#
_cell.length_a   1.000
_cell.length_b   1.000
_cell.length_c   1.000
_cell.angle_alpha   90.00
_cell.angle_beta   90.00
_cell.angle_gamma   90.00
#
_symmetry.space_group_name_H-M   'P 1'
#
loop_
_entity.id
_entity.type
_entity.pdbx_description
1 polymer ?
#
loop_
_entity_poly.entity_id
_entity_poly.type
_entity_poly.pdbx_seq_one_letter_code
_entity_poly.pdbx_strand_id
1 'polypeptide(L)'
;MGQATIPITIDKSHLTTIGRRLYSESLDLVRELVANAYDADATVVKINLAGGGLTVWDNGLGMDRNGLVQYFTIGSGFKKTNPVTEKFNRRRIGEFGIGKFAVLSVCDRFELATQKNGYAATVIFDKNDFVGRNNWEVPLFEQEQEKNTALAEAVGAGVFTQRLTKKKGALAKVSQLPGEISRRLPKLTRNRVKTILKDQKRW
;
A
#
# COMPACT_ATOMS: atom_id res chain seq x y z
N MET A 1 -6.89 22.75 8.50
CA MET A 1 -6.36 21.75 7.55
C MET A 1 -7.40 21.61 6.44
N GLY A 2 -7.05 21.91 5.19
CA GLY A 2 -7.98 21.76 4.07
C GLY A 2 -8.24 20.28 3.82
N GLN A 3 -9.50 19.85 3.88
CA GLN A 3 -9.88 18.49 3.52
C GLN A 3 -9.92 18.40 2.00
N ALA A 4 -8.90 17.78 1.41
CA ALA A 4 -8.85 17.49 -0.01
C ALA A 4 -9.37 16.07 -0.28
N THR A 5 -9.47 15.69 -1.55
CA THR A 5 -9.81 14.34 -1.97
C THR A 5 -8.82 13.82 -3.02
N ILE A 6 -8.75 12.49 -3.14
CA ILE A 6 -8.09 11.79 -4.25
C ILE A 6 -9.14 10.99 -5.03
N PRO A 7 -9.20 11.12 -6.36
CA PRO A 7 -10.07 10.29 -7.18
C PRO A 7 -9.51 8.87 -7.30
N ILE A 8 -10.39 7.88 -7.15
CA ILE A 8 -10.15 6.50 -7.57
C ILE A 8 -10.60 6.40 -9.02
N THR A 9 -9.68 6.06 -9.91
CA THR A 9 -9.97 5.92 -11.35
C THR A 9 -9.64 4.50 -11.80
N ILE A 10 -10.41 3.96 -12.74
CA ILE A 10 -10.16 2.64 -13.35
C ILE A 10 -9.82 2.84 -14.81
N ASP A 11 -8.64 2.38 -15.21
CA ASP A 11 -8.25 2.29 -16.61
C ASP A 11 -9.05 1.18 -17.30
N LYS A 12 -9.78 1.56 -18.36
CA LYS A 12 -10.66 0.67 -19.13
C LYS A 12 -9.93 -0.55 -19.68
N SER A 13 -8.63 -0.44 -19.97
CA SER A 13 -7.82 -1.53 -20.52
C SER A 13 -7.64 -2.72 -19.58
N HIS A 14 -8.02 -2.58 -18.30
CA HIS A 14 -7.82 -3.60 -17.27
C HIS A 14 -9.11 -4.18 -16.67
N LEU A 15 -10.29 -3.80 -17.17
CA LEU A 15 -11.59 -4.25 -16.66
C LEU A 15 -11.73 -5.78 -16.63
N THR A 16 -11.30 -6.46 -17.71
CA THR A 16 -11.35 -7.93 -17.82
C THR A 16 -10.38 -8.64 -16.86
N THR A 17 -9.31 -7.97 -16.44
CA THR A 17 -8.31 -8.55 -15.54
C THR A 17 -8.71 -8.39 -14.07
N ILE A 18 -9.45 -7.34 -13.74
CA ILE A 18 -9.98 -7.09 -12.39
C ILE A 18 -10.89 -8.26 -11.97
N GLY A 19 -11.86 -8.64 -12.81
CA GLY A 19 -12.80 -9.73 -12.52
C GLY A 19 -12.13 -11.08 -12.19
N ARG A 20 -11.01 -11.39 -12.85
CA ARG A 20 -10.28 -12.66 -12.68
C ARG A 20 -9.37 -12.68 -11.44
N ARG A 21 -8.87 -11.53 -10.99
CA ARG A 21 -7.93 -11.43 -9.85
C ARG A 21 -8.61 -11.11 -8.50
N LEU A 22 -9.94 -11.00 -8.46
CA LEU A 22 -10.71 -10.55 -7.28
C LEU A 22 -10.85 -11.58 -6.14
N TYR A 23 -10.18 -12.71 -6.22
CA TYR A 23 -10.02 -13.65 -5.11
C TYR A 23 -8.53 -13.83 -4.83
N SER A 24 -7.94 -12.90 -4.08
CA SER A 24 -6.54 -13.01 -3.69
C SER A 24 -6.43 -13.80 -2.39
N GLU A 25 -5.53 -14.79 -2.38
CA GLU A 25 -5.12 -15.41 -1.13
C GLU A 25 -4.39 -14.36 -0.26
N SER A 26 -4.50 -14.49 1.05
CA SER A 26 -3.92 -13.56 2.01
C SER A 26 -2.41 -13.32 1.83
N LEU A 27 -1.69 -14.27 1.21
CA LEU A 27 -0.27 -14.12 0.84
C LEU A 27 -0.05 -13.16 -0.34
N ASP A 28 -0.92 -13.21 -1.35
CA ASP A 28 -0.79 -12.37 -2.54
C ASP A 28 -0.94 -10.90 -2.18
N LEU A 29 -1.84 -10.58 -1.25
CA LEU A 29 -1.96 -9.24 -0.66
C LEU A 29 -0.61 -8.74 -0.13
N VAL A 30 0.08 -9.53 0.69
CA VAL A 30 1.38 -9.16 1.25
C VAL A 30 2.43 -9.03 0.14
N ARG A 31 2.43 -9.92 -0.85
CA ARG A 31 3.34 -9.87 -1.99
C ARG A 31 3.17 -8.59 -2.80
N GLU A 32 1.94 -8.16 -3.05
CA GLU A 32 1.62 -6.92 -3.76
C GLU A 32 2.12 -5.68 -3.01
N LEU A 33 1.93 -5.63 -1.69
CA LEU A 33 2.43 -4.52 -0.86
C LEU A 33 3.96 -4.48 -0.85
N VAL A 34 4.63 -5.63 -0.74
CA VAL A 34 6.10 -5.72 -0.76
C VAL A 34 6.68 -5.41 -2.15
N ALA A 35 5.98 -5.80 -3.22
CA ALA A 35 6.35 -5.44 -4.58
C ALA A 35 6.28 -3.92 -4.80
N ASN A 36 5.26 -3.26 -4.25
CA ASN A 36 5.18 -1.79 -4.30
C ASN A 36 6.31 -1.12 -3.51
N ALA A 37 6.67 -1.64 -2.34
CA ALA A 37 7.83 -1.14 -1.60
C ALA A 37 9.14 -1.33 -2.38
N TYR A 38 9.32 -2.48 -3.05
CA TYR A 38 10.46 -2.72 -3.94
C TYR A 38 10.51 -1.70 -5.09
N ASP A 39 9.37 -1.45 -5.74
CA ASP A 39 9.23 -0.48 -6.84
C ASP A 39 9.41 0.97 -6.39
N ALA A 40 9.19 1.25 -5.10
CA ALA A 40 9.48 2.52 -4.43
C ALA A 40 10.94 2.62 -3.98
N ASP A 41 11.83 1.71 -4.40
CA ASP A 41 13.22 1.66 -3.99
C ASP A 41 13.45 1.53 -2.48
N ALA A 42 12.56 0.83 -1.76
CA ALA A 42 12.82 0.47 -0.38
C ALA A 42 14.01 -0.49 -0.25
N THR A 43 14.68 -0.46 0.90
CA THR A 43 15.66 -1.48 1.31
C THR A 43 15.15 -2.31 2.49
N VAL A 44 14.16 -1.81 3.22
CA VAL A 44 13.53 -2.45 4.36
C VAL A 44 12.02 -2.36 4.24
N VAL A 45 11.35 -3.49 4.45
CA VAL A 45 9.90 -3.57 4.61
C VAL A 45 9.59 -4.20 5.95
N LYS A 46 8.69 -3.56 6.69
CA LYS A 46 8.24 -3.97 8.00
C LYS A 46 6.77 -4.35 7.90
N ILE A 47 6.45 -5.60 8.24
CA ILE A 47 5.10 -6.15 8.16
C ILE A 47 4.66 -6.47 9.59
N ASN A 48 3.55 -5.89 10.01
CA ASN A 48 2.96 -6.10 11.31
C ASN A 48 1.52 -6.59 11.19
N LEU A 49 1.22 -7.70 11.85
CA LEU A 49 -0.11 -8.30 11.89
C LEU A 49 -0.62 -8.22 13.31
N ALA A 50 -1.31 -7.15 13.68
CA ALA A 50 -1.76 -6.95 15.05
C ALA A 50 -3.18 -6.37 15.08
N GLY A 51 -3.94 -6.73 16.11
CA GLY A 51 -5.28 -6.17 16.34
C GLY A 51 -6.30 -6.47 15.23
N GLY A 52 -6.10 -7.53 14.45
CA GLY A 52 -6.95 -7.87 13.29
C GLY A 52 -6.67 -7.03 12.03
N GLY A 53 -5.59 -6.25 12.03
CA GLY A 53 -5.13 -5.47 10.88
C GLY A 53 -3.78 -5.95 10.32
N LEU A 54 -3.49 -5.53 9.10
CA LEU A 54 -2.20 -5.67 8.45
C LEU A 54 -1.61 -4.28 8.27
N THR A 55 -0.42 -4.04 8.80
CA THR A 55 0.35 -2.83 8.56
C THR A 55 1.62 -3.19 7.80
N VAL A 56 1.84 -2.53 6.66
CA VAL A 56 3.07 -2.61 5.88
C VAL A 56 3.71 -1.24 5.84
N TRP A 57 4.95 -1.18 6.28
CA TRP A 57 5.78 0.00 6.28
C TRP A 57 6.99 -0.23 5.39
N ASP A 58 7.44 0.79 4.69
CA ASP A 58 8.69 0.77 3.96
C ASP A 58 9.46 2.10 4.03
N ASN A 59 10.75 2.01 3.75
CA ASN A 59 11.67 3.15 3.68
C ASN A 59 11.99 3.55 2.23
N GLY A 60 11.06 3.35 1.30
CA GLY A 60 11.19 3.76 -0.08
C GLY A 60 11.14 5.27 -0.25
N LEU A 61 10.95 5.71 -1.49
CA LEU A 61 10.91 7.13 -1.87
C LEU A 61 9.61 7.84 -1.50
N GLY A 62 8.58 7.09 -1.12
CA GLY A 62 7.23 7.60 -0.91
C GLY A 62 6.66 8.26 -2.16
N MET A 63 5.64 9.09 -1.95
CA MET A 63 4.85 9.74 -2.99
C MET A 63 4.49 11.16 -2.58
N ASP A 64 4.53 12.05 -3.58
CA ASP A 64 3.87 13.34 -3.56
C ASP A 64 2.39 13.19 -3.98
N ARG A 65 1.67 14.31 -4.11
CA ARG A 65 0.25 14.32 -4.52
C ARG A 65 0.02 13.64 -5.87
N ASN A 66 0.90 13.85 -6.85
CA ASN A 66 0.76 13.23 -8.17
C ASN A 66 1.03 11.72 -8.11
N GLY A 67 2.01 11.31 -7.30
CA GLY A 67 2.24 9.92 -6.96
C GLY A 67 1.02 9.27 -6.32
N LEU A 68 0.33 9.96 -5.41
CA LEU A 68 -0.92 9.47 -4.82
C LEU A 68 -2.04 9.31 -5.85
N VAL A 69 -2.26 10.30 -6.72
CA VAL A 69 -3.23 10.18 -7.82
C VAL A 69 -2.92 8.97 -8.69
N GLN A 70 -1.65 8.83 -9.11
CA GLN A 70 -1.18 7.69 -9.88
C GLN A 70 -1.34 6.36 -9.13
N TYR A 71 -1.18 6.37 -7.80
CA TYR A 71 -1.34 5.19 -6.97
C TYR A 71 -2.79 4.67 -6.97
N PHE A 72 -3.76 5.59 -6.94
CA PHE A 72 -5.20 5.29 -6.95
C PHE A 72 -5.81 5.20 -8.36
N THR A 73 -5.01 5.38 -9.42
CA THR A 73 -5.36 4.95 -10.79
C THR A 73 -5.15 3.45 -10.97
N ILE A 74 -6.23 2.67 -10.85
CA ILE A 74 -6.26 1.22 -11.04
C ILE A 74 -6.05 0.92 -12.52
N GLY A 75 -5.18 -0.05 -12.84
CA GLY A 75 -4.87 -0.37 -14.23
C GLY A 75 -3.85 0.57 -14.87
N SER A 76 -3.21 1.47 -14.12
CA SER A 76 -2.26 2.42 -14.70
C SER A 76 -1.14 1.73 -15.51
N GLY A 77 -0.96 2.18 -16.76
CA GLY A 77 0.16 1.78 -17.63
C GLY A 77 1.53 2.33 -17.20
N PHE A 78 1.61 3.12 -16.12
CA PHE A 78 2.84 3.81 -15.70
C PHE A 78 4.06 2.90 -15.60
N LYS A 79 3.91 1.68 -15.05
CA LYS A 79 5.03 0.75 -14.89
C LYS A 79 5.51 0.12 -16.22
N LYS A 80 4.70 0.14 -17.28
CA LYS A 80 5.12 -0.26 -18.64
C LYS A 80 6.02 0.80 -19.27
N THR A 81 5.61 2.07 -19.17
CA THR A 81 6.36 3.20 -19.75
C THR A 81 7.55 3.61 -18.88
N ASN A 82 7.49 3.31 -17.58
CA ASN A 82 8.57 3.50 -16.63
C ASN A 82 8.95 2.11 -16.06
N PRO A 83 9.77 1.31 -16.75
CA PRO A 83 10.08 -0.05 -16.30
C PRO A 83 11.15 -0.11 -15.21
N VAL A 84 11.89 0.97 -14.97
CA VAL A 84 13.02 1.03 -14.03
C VAL A 84 12.84 2.06 -12.92
N THR A 85 13.18 1.71 -11.69
CA THR A 85 13.05 2.58 -10.50
C THR A 85 14.09 3.70 -10.48
N GLU A 86 13.77 4.81 -9.84
CA GLU A 86 14.52 6.08 -9.93
C GLU A 86 15.87 6.04 -9.21
N LYS A 87 15.94 5.40 -8.03
CA LYS A 87 17.12 5.46 -7.16
C LYS A 87 18.08 4.29 -7.39
N PHE A 88 17.56 3.07 -7.51
CA PHE A 88 18.39 1.87 -7.63
C PHE A 88 18.36 1.22 -9.01
N ASN A 89 17.70 1.84 -10.00
CA ASN A 89 17.59 1.33 -11.37
C ASN A 89 17.11 -0.13 -11.43
N ARG A 90 16.19 -0.50 -10.54
CA ARG A 90 15.63 -1.85 -10.48
C ARG A 90 14.56 -1.98 -11.55
N ARG A 91 14.50 -3.12 -12.24
CA ARG A 91 13.30 -3.45 -13.03
C ARG A 91 12.11 -3.58 -12.08
N ARG A 92 11.06 -2.79 -12.29
CA ARG A 92 9.83 -2.83 -11.49
C ARG A 92 9.18 -4.21 -11.59
N ILE A 93 8.66 -4.70 -10.47
CA ILE A 93 8.10 -6.05 -10.32
C ILE A 93 6.62 -6.05 -9.96
N GLY A 94 6.07 -4.93 -9.47
CA GLY A 94 4.65 -4.85 -9.15
C GLY A 94 3.80 -4.74 -10.41
N GLU A 95 2.63 -5.35 -10.36
CA GLU A 95 1.69 -5.39 -11.46
C GLU A 95 0.78 -4.14 -11.48
N PHE A 96 0.01 -3.95 -12.57
CA PHE A 96 -0.78 -2.77 -13.00
C PHE A 96 -1.85 -2.21 -12.03
N GLY A 97 -1.62 -2.21 -10.72
CA GLY A 97 -2.52 -1.60 -9.73
C GLY A 97 -3.81 -2.38 -9.46
N ILE A 98 -3.99 -3.57 -10.05
CA ILE A 98 -5.18 -4.42 -9.85
C ILE A 98 -5.19 -5.02 -8.43
N GLY A 99 -4.01 -5.38 -7.91
CA GLY A 99 -3.87 -5.86 -6.53
C GLY A 99 -4.34 -4.82 -5.49
N LYS A 100 -4.28 -3.53 -5.82
CA LYS A 100 -4.78 -2.44 -4.95
C LYS A 100 -6.30 -2.42 -4.86
N PHE A 101 -7.00 -2.73 -5.94
CA PHE A 101 -8.45 -2.88 -5.90
C PHE A 101 -8.88 -4.10 -5.09
N ALA A 102 -8.12 -5.20 -5.17
CA ALA A 102 -8.32 -6.36 -4.31
C ALA A 102 -8.09 -6.02 -2.83
N VAL A 103 -7.10 -5.17 -2.50
CA VAL A 103 -6.90 -4.65 -1.13
C VAL A 103 -8.15 -3.91 -0.65
N LEU A 104 -8.61 -2.93 -1.42
CA LEU A 104 -9.77 -2.10 -1.06
C LEU A 104 -11.07 -2.91 -0.97
N SER A 105 -11.22 -3.96 -1.79
CA SER A 105 -12.42 -4.82 -1.77
C SER A 105 -12.48 -5.72 -0.54
N VAL A 106 -11.33 -6.08 0.05
CA VAL A 106 -11.28 -6.99 1.21
C VAL A 106 -11.22 -6.29 2.55
N CYS A 107 -10.81 -5.03 2.65
CA CYS A 107 -10.75 -4.29 3.92
C CYS A 107 -12.02 -3.45 4.17
N ASP A 108 -12.35 -3.23 5.44
CA ASP A 108 -13.38 -2.24 5.81
C ASP A 108 -12.78 -0.84 5.84
N ARG A 109 -11.50 -0.74 6.17
CA ARG A 109 -10.76 0.51 6.19
C ARG A 109 -9.32 0.31 5.73
N PHE A 110 -8.86 1.24 4.91
CA PHE A 110 -7.51 1.33 4.38
C PHE A 110 -6.96 2.74 4.63
N GLU A 111 -5.78 2.82 5.20
CA GLU A 111 -5.08 4.07 5.45
C GLU A 111 -3.70 4.01 4.82
N LEU A 112 -3.37 5.01 4.02
CA LEU A 112 -2.08 5.17 3.39
C LEU A 112 -1.48 6.49 3.83
N ALA A 113 -0.34 6.43 4.50
CA ALA A 113 0.47 7.59 4.83
C ALA A 113 1.74 7.58 3.99
N THR A 114 2.11 8.74 3.47
CA THR A 114 3.26 8.91 2.59
C THR A 114 3.98 10.22 2.87
N GLN A 115 5.29 10.23 2.60
CA GLN A 115 6.12 11.41 2.65
C GLN A 115 7.09 11.41 1.45
N LYS A 116 7.31 12.57 0.82
CA LYS A 116 8.33 12.75 -0.24
C LYS A 116 8.69 14.23 -0.35
N ASN A 117 9.99 14.57 -0.29
CA ASN A 117 10.50 15.92 -0.58
C ASN A 117 9.71 17.08 0.08
N GLY A 118 9.48 17.02 1.40
CA GLY A 118 8.71 18.06 2.12
C GLY A 118 7.19 17.90 2.09
N TYR A 119 6.66 17.06 1.20
CA TYR A 119 5.24 16.70 1.17
C TYR A 119 4.94 15.53 2.11
N ALA A 120 3.86 15.63 2.88
CA ALA A 120 3.30 14.51 3.63
C ALA A 120 1.78 14.48 3.49
N ALA A 121 1.21 13.29 3.36
CA ALA A 121 -0.24 13.15 3.31
C ALA A 121 -0.72 11.79 3.80
N THR A 122 -1.97 11.75 4.23
CA THR A 122 -2.70 10.52 4.56
C THR A 122 -3.97 10.42 3.71
N VAL A 123 -4.15 9.28 3.04
CA VAL A 123 -5.40 8.92 2.36
C VAL A 123 -6.13 7.87 3.20
N ILE A 124 -7.43 8.08 3.39
CA ILE A 124 -8.28 7.16 4.16
C ILE A 124 -9.41 6.68 3.28
N PHE A 125 -9.47 5.39 3.03
CA PHE A 125 -10.64 4.72 2.49
C PHE A 125 -11.37 4.02 3.63
N ASP A 126 -12.66 4.31 3.76
CA ASP A 126 -13.59 3.58 4.62
C ASP A 126 -14.73 3.08 3.74
N LYS A 127 -15.04 1.79 3.82
CA LYS A 127 -15.99 1.15 2.91
C LYS A 127 -17.40 1.72 3.04
N ASN A 128 -17.85 2.03 4.25
CA ASN A 128 -19.20 2.54 4.47
C ASN A 128 -19.32 3.98 3.98
N ASP A 129 -18.30 4.81 4.27
CA ASP A 129 -18.21 6.17 3.74
C ASP A 129 -18.16 6.16 2.20
N PHE A 130 -17.32 5.32 1.60
CA PHE A 130 -17.18 5.26 0.15
C PHE A 130 -18.46 4.83 -0.56
N VAL A 131 -19.18 3.82 -0.04
CA VAL A 131 -20.47 3.38 -0.60
C VAL A 131 -21.55 4.44 -0.46
N GLY A 132 -21.50 5.27 0.58
CA GLY A 132 -22.44 6.38 0.78
C GLY A 132 -22.18 7.60 -0.10
N ARG A 133 -21.03 7.68 -0.79
CA ARG A 133 -20.67 8.79 -1.68
C ARG A 133 -21.24 8.60 -3.09
N ASN A 134 -21.58 9.72 -3.73
CA ASN A 134 -22.02 9.75 -5.14
C ASN A 134 -20.85 9.90 -6.14
N ASN A 135 -19.61 9.94 -5.64
CA ASN A 135 -18.41 10.09 -6.45
C ASN A 135 -17.35 9.05 -6.03
N TRP A 136 -16.34 8.88 -6.87
CA TRP A 136 -15.24 7.95 -6.64
C TRP A 136 -14.06 8.67 -5.98
N GLU A 137 -14.32 9.38 -4.88
CA GLU A 137 -13.30 10.18 -4.20
C GLU A 137 -13.13 9.76 -2.74
N VAL A 138 -11.88 9.69 -2.31
CA VAL A 138 -11.51 9.36 -0.93
C VAL A 138 -10.86 10.55 -0.22
N PRO A 139 -11.10 10.73 1.10
CA PRO A 139 -10.45 11.76 1.90
C PRO A 139 -8.91 11.76 1.81
N LEU A 140 -8.35 12.94 1.60
CA LEU A 140 -6.92 13.24 1.63
C LEU A 140 -6.63 14.32 2.68
N PHE A 141 -5.72 14.01 3.59
CA PHE A 141 -5.25 14.92 4.63
C PHE A 141 -3.79 15.28 4.36
N GLU A 142 -3.57 16.46 3.79
CA GLU A 142 -2.22 16.97 3.49
C GLU A 142 -1.64 17.70 4.71
N GLN A 143 -0.34 17.52 4.94
CA GLN A 143 0.36 18.03 6.12
C GLN A 143 1.76 18.53 5.74
N GLU A 144 2.24 19.53 6.47
CA GLU A 144 3.65 19.92 6.46
C GLU A 144 4.50 18.88 7.22
N GLN A 145 5.72 18.63 6.73
CA GLN A 145 6.57 17.51 7.14
C GLN A 145 6.80 17.39 8.66
N GLU A 146 6.86 18.51 9.37
CA GLU A 146 7.16 18.60 10.80
C GLU A 146 6.04 18.09 11.73
N LYS A 147 4.81 17.93 11.22
CA LYS A 147 3.65 17.50 12.03
C LYS A 147 3.34 16.01 11.95
N ASN A 148 4.08 15.24 11.14
CA ASN A 148 3.83 13.80 10.96
C ASN A 148 4.45 12.92 12.06
N THR A 149 5.05 13.54 13.08
CA THR A 149 5.70 12.85 14.21
C THR A 149 4.73 11.90 14.92
N ALA A 150 3.45 12.25 15.10
CA ALA A 150 2.49 11.40 15.81
C ALA A 150 2.13 10.10 15.07
N LEU A 151 2.04 10.10 13.73
CA LEU A 151 1.79 8.89 12.94
C LEU A 151 3.09 8.08 12.73
N ALA A 152 4.21 8.78 12.56
CA ALA A 152 5.56 8.22 12.55
C ALA A 152 5.91 7.53 13.89
N GLU A 153 5.47 8.08 15.02
CA GLU A 153 5.63 7.48 16.36
C GLU A 153 4.69 6.29 16.57
N ALA A 154 3.47 6.32 16.02
CA ALA A 154 2.51 5.23 16.16
C ALA A 154 2.83 4.01 15.28
N VAL A 155 3.49 4.22 14.13
CA VAL A 155 3.72 3.16 13.11
C VAL A 155 5.20 2.94 12.78
N GLY A 156 6.11 3.70 13.40
CA GLY A 156 7.55 3.70 13.13
C GLY A 156 7.91 4.70 12.03
N ALA A 157 8.90 5.57 12.27
CA ALA A 157 9.27 6.65 11.37
C ALA A 157 9.75 6.13 10.01
N GLY A 158 8.89 6.15 9.01
CA GLY A 158 9.29 5.90 7.63
C GLY A 158 8.41 6.55 6.60
N VAL A 159 8.87 6.38 5.38
CA VAL A 159 8.52 7.25 4.25
C VAL A 159 7.15 6.87 3.69
N PHE A 160 6.75 5.60 3.85
CA PHE A 160 5.48 5.12 3.35
C PHE A 160 4.91 4.00 4.24
N THR A 161 3.61 4.08 4.50
CA THR A 161 2.90 3.15 5.38
C THR A 161 1.51 2.88 4.84
N GLN A 162 1.13 1.61 4.77
CA GLN A 162 -0.23 1.16 4.48
C GLN A 162 -0.76 0.36 5.67
N ARG A 163 -1.91 0.75 6.19
CA ARG A 163 -2.63 0.04 7.24
C ARG A 163 -3.99 -0.40 6.73
N LEU A 164 -4.24 -1.69 6.83
CA LEU A 164 -5.48 -2.34 6.44
C LEU A 164 -6.15 -2.88 7.69
N THR A 165 -7.44 -2.61 7.87
CA THR A 165 -8.24 -3.24 8.92
C THR A 165 -9.51 -3.86 8.33
N LYS A 166 -9.90 -5.02 8.89
CA LYS A 166 -11.12 -5.72 8.50
C LYS A 166 -11.79 -6.33 9.73
N LYS A 167 -13.12 -6.38 9.74
CA LYS A 167 -13.91 -7.29 10.60
C LYS A 167 -13.47 -8.73 10.31
N LYS A 168 -13.18 -9.48 11.39
CA LYS A 168 -12.62 -10.86 11.44
C LYS A 168 -12.75 -11.70 10.16
N GLY A 169 -11.64 -12.32 9.71
CA GLY A 169 -11.67 -13.46 8.78
C GLY A 169 -10.63 -13.43 7.65
N ALA A 170 -10.55 -12.36 6.85
CA ALA A 170 -9.71 -12.36 5.64
C ALA A 170 -8.21 -12.08 5.90
N LEU A 171 -7.89 -11.30 6.93
CA LEU A 171 -6.51 -11.04 7.36
C LEU A 171 -5.99 -12.10 8.35
N ALA A 172 -6.89 -12.90 8.95
CA ALA A 172 -6.54 -13.93 9.94
C ALA A 172 -5.68 -15.06 9.36
N LYS A 173 -5.77 -15.31 8.05
CA LYS A 173 -4.87 -16.25 7.37
C LYS A 173 -3.45 -15.69 7.25
N VAL A 174 -3.25 -14.37 7.17
CA VAL A 174 -1.90 -13.79 7.02
C VAL A 174 -1.03 -14.09 8.26
N SER A 175 -1.61 -14.04 9.46
CA SER A 175 -0.89 -14.36 10.71
C SER A 175 -0.45 -15.82 10.80
N GLN A 176 -1.01 -16.70 9.97
CA GLN A 176 -0.61 -18.10 9.86
C GLN A 176 0.50 -18.33 8.80
N LEU A 177 0.90 -17.29 8.07
CA LEU A 177 1.88 -17.36 6.98
C LEU A 177 3.30 -16.84 7.25
N PRO A 178 3.80 -16.59 8.50
CA PRO A 178 5.17 -16.10 8.71
C PRO A 178 6.25 -16.92 7.99
N GLY A 179 6.12 -18.25 7.98
CA GLY A 179 7.05 -19.14 7.30
C GLY A 179 7.04 -19.00 5.78
N GLU A 180 5.86 -18.84 5.16
CA GLU A 180 5.75 -18.63 3.72
C GLU A 180 6.24 -17.26 3.30
N ILE A 181 5.91 -16.23 4.08
CA ILE A 181 6.37 -14.85 3.86
C ILE A 181 7.90 -14.80 3.89
N SER A 182 8.51 -15.39 4.93
CA SER A 182 9.97 -15.44 5.09
C SER A 182 10.66 -16.20 3.96
N ARG A 183 10.01 -17.21 3.39
CA ARG A 183 10.55 -18.04 2.29
C ARG A 183 10.37 -17.40 0.91
N ARG A 184 9.24 -16.74 0.67
CA ARG A 184 8.84 -16.26 -0.67
C ARG A 184 9.22 -14.80 -0.95
N LEU A 185 9.16 -13.91 0.04
CA LEU A 185 9.41 -12.48 -0.19
C LEU A 185 10.86 -12.14 -0.55
N PRO A 186 11.90 -12.75 0.07
CA PRO A 186 13.28 -12.47 -0.36
C PRO A 186 13.52 -12.88 -1.82
N LYS A 187 12.91 -13.98 -2.27
CA LYS A 187 12.98 -14.41 -3.69
C LYS A 187 12.28 -13.41 -4.62
N LEU A 188 11.10 -12.91 -4.22
CA LEU A 188 10.36 -11.90 -4.97
C LEU A 188 11.20 -10.65 -5.21
N THR A 189 11.91 -10.18 -4.19
CA THR A 189 12.73 -8.95 -4.24
C THR A 189 14.18 -9.19 -4.63
N ARG A 190 14.53 -10.42 -5.04
CA ARG A 190 15.92 -10.86 -5.34
C ARG A 190 16.90 -10.50 -4.21
N ASN A 191 16.46 -10.64 -2.96
CA ASN A 191 17.16 -10.28 -1.73
C ASN A 191 17.57 -8.79 -1.61
N ARG A 192 16.98 -7.90 -2.42
CA ARG A 192 17.28 -6.46 -2.40
C ARG A 192 16.51 -5.68 -1.34
N VAL A 193 15.50 -6.31 -0.73
CA VAL A 193 14.65 -5.73 0.30
C VAL A 193 14.63 -6.68 1.48
N LYS A 194 15.10 -6.21 2.64
CA LYS A 194 15.01 -6.94 3.91
C LYS A 194 13.57 -6.86 4.41
N THR A 195 12.95 -8.01 4.67
CA THR A 195 11.62 -8.05 5.30
C THR A 195 11.75 -8.36 6.79
N ILE A 196 11.03 -7.59 7.61
CA ILE A 196 10.92 -7.79 9.05
C ILE A 196 9.45 -8.06 9.37
N LEU A 197 9.18 -9.19 10.01
CA LEU A 197 7.83 -9.58 10.45
C LEU A 197 7.70 -9.37 11.95
N LYS A 198 6.61 -8.73 12.37
CA LYS A 198 6.17 -8.63 13.77
C LYS A 198 4.70 -9.01 13.91
N ASP A 199 4.35 -9.47 15.11
CA ASP A 199 2.98 -9.66 15.58
C ASP A 199 2.86 -8.93 16.94
N GLN A 200 2.90 -7.60 16.91
CA GLN A 200 2.90 -6.75 18.11
C GLN A 200 2.12 -5.46 17.88
N LYS A 201 1.56 -4.83 18.92
CA LYS A 201 0.72 -3.62 18.76
C LYS A 201 1.48 -2.36 18.26
N ARG A 202 2.81 -2.27 18.38
CA ARG A 202 3.64 -1.13 17.93
C ARG A 202 5.04 -1.58 17.47
N TRP A 203 5.71 -0.73 16.69
CA TRP A 203 7.07 -0.96 16.17
C TRP A 203 8.17 -0.59 17.15
#